data_AF-A0A061D310-F1
#
_entry.id   AF-A0A061D310-F1
#
_cell.length_a   1.000
_cell.length_b   1.000
_cell.length_c   1.000
_cell.angle_alpha   90.00
_cell.angle_beta   90.00
_cell.angle_gamma   90.00
#
_symmetry.space_group_name_H-M   'P 1'
#
loop_
_entity.id
_entity.type
_entity.pdbx_description
1 polymer ?
#
loop_
_entity_poly.entity_id
_entity_poly.type
_entity_poly.pdbx_seq_one_letter_code
_entity_poly.pdbx_strand_id
1 'polypeptide(L)'
;MCGIWRVLSFNAVCKQIIELAVEDNRHYAEPTAGCILMGVRLLACLLFLETPPFGTLLWYHLVELATLGATYDTANGVYRPVMTNVIKHRYHATRTGITKCLSGYVGAITYGSMFINLLKAFGHISYNGPLDTVEAAVKEVNAEAIRKSMMYLIVSSTLLSLVCYFALFSHATDRVPSEQERLKKREKEKKTEQNKMTNSKNMKRCPKEQRLRLTNRRSHSVLSLQGHSNIIATRQC
;
A
#
# COMPACT_ATOMS: atom_id res chain seq x y z
N MET A 1 -1.31 26.41 22.65
CA MET A 1 -2.05 25.17 22.37
C MET A 1 -2.71 25.09 20.98
N CYS A 2 -2.78 26.17 20.18
CA CYS A 2 -3.46 26.17 18.88
C CYS A 2 -2.68 25.48 17.72
N GLY A 3 -1.36 25.33 17.84
CA GLY A 3 -0.52 24.73 16.78
C GLY A 3 -0.68 23.21 16.63
N ILE A 4 -0.84 22.47 17.73
CA ILE A 4 -0.95 21.00 17.72
C ILE A 4 -2.23 20.55 17.01
N TRP A 5 -3.33 21.29 17.18
CA TRP A 5 -4.59 21.01 16.50
C TRP A 5 -4.50 21.22 14.98
N ARG A 6 -3.73 22.21 14.52
CA ARG A 6 -3.51 22.46 13.08
C ARG A 6 -2.67 21.37 12.43
N VAL A 7 -1.64 20.88 13.13
CA VAL A 7 -0.79 19.77 12.64
C VAL A 7 -1.57 18.45 12.57
N LEU A 8 -2.39 18.16 13.58
CA LEU A 8 -3.28 16.98 13.56
C LEU A 8 -4.34 17.08 12.46
N SER A 9 -4.90 18.27 12.25
CA SER A 9 -5.87 18.52 11.18
C SER A 9 -5.24 18.35 9.80
N PHE A 10 -4.00 18.82 9.61
CA PHE A 10 -3.26 18.64 8.35
C PHE A 10 -3.01 17.16 8.04
N ASN A 11 -2.57 16.37 9.03
CA ASN A 11 -2.39 14.93 8.85
C ASN A 11 -3.71 14.21 8.52
N ALA A 12 -4.83 14.62 9.14
CA ALA A 12 -6.14 14.06 8.83
C ALA A 12 -6.59 14.39 7.39
N VAL A 13 -6.34 15.62 6.93
CA VAL A 13 -6.64 16.06 5.55
C VAL A 13 -5.77 15.32 4.54
N CYS A 14 -4.45 15.19 4.79
CA CYS A 14 -3.57 14.40 3.93
C CYS A 14 -4.04 12.95 3.83
N LYS A 15 -4.47 12.35 4.95
CA LYS A 15 -5.00 10.99 4.97
C LYS A 15 -6.26 10.85 4.11
N GLN A 16 -7.20 11.80 4.21
CA GLN A 16 -8.42 11.79 3.38
C GLN A 16 -8.14 11.96 1.89
N ILE A 17 -7.21 12.85 1.52
CA ILE A 17 -6.80 13.05 0.11
C ILE A 17 -6.18 11.76 -0.45
N ILE A 18 -5.36 11.07 0.37
CA ILE A 18 -4.76 9.79 0.00
C ILE A 18 -5.84 8.73 -0.19
N GLU A 19 -6.80 8.60 0.74
CA GLU A 19 -7.89 7.62 0.64
C GLU A 19 -8.74 7.82 -0.62
N LEU A 20 -9.06 9.08 -0.95
CA LEU A 20 -9.80 9.44 -2.17
C LEU A 20 -9.00 9.12 -3.45
N ALA A 21 -7.70 9.43 -3.49
CA ALA A 21 -6.85 9.13 -4.63
C ALA A 21 -6.58 7.63 -4.83
N VAL A 22 -6.65 6.85 -3.75
CA VAL A 22 -6.44 5.40 -3.73
C VAL A 22 -7.66 4.63 -4.24
N GLU A 23 -8.88 5.09 -3.95
CA GLU A 23 -10.12 4.43 -4.38
C GLU A 23 -10.25 4.34 -5.91
N ASP A 24 -9.74 5.35 -6.63
CA ASP A 24 -9.82 5.44 -8.09
C ASP A 24 -8.81 4.55 -8.82
N ASN A 25 -7.75 4.08 -8.13
CA ASN A 25 -6.67 3.26 -8.71
C ASN A 25 -6.23 2.11 -7.79
N ARG A 26 -7.12 1.13 -7.55
CA ARG A 26 -6.86 -0.01 -6.63
C ARG A 26 -5.59 -0.82 -6.90
N HIS A 27 -5.07 -0.84 -8.13
CA HIS A 27 -3.82 -1.53 -8.47
C HIS A 27 -2.55 -0.70 -8.25
N TYR A 28 -2.67 0.62 -8.12
CA TYR A 28 -1.55 1.54 -7.91
C TYR A 28 -1.68 2.35 -6.61
N ALA A 29 -2.64 1.98 -5.76
CA ALA A 29 -2.97 2.66 -4.52
C ALA A 29 -1.73 3.05 -3.69
N GLU A 30 -0.84 2.10 -3.44
CA GLU A 30 0.32 2.30 -2.56
C GLU A 30 1.39 3.23 -3.15
N PRO A 31 1.89 3.03 -4.39
CA PRO A 31 2.87 3.96 -4.96
C PRO A 31 2.26 5.34 -5.27
N THR A 32 0.99 5.42 -5.70
CA THR A 32 0.29 6.69 -5.95
C THR A 32 0.14 7.51 -4.67
N ALA A 33 -0.27 6.87 -3.56
CA ALA A 33 -0.34 7.51 -2.25
C ALA A 33 1.02 8.06 -1.81
N GLY A 34 2.10 7.29 -2.04
CA GLY A 34 3.47 7.71 -1.74
C GLY A 34 3.90 8.93 -2.55
N CYS A 35 3.64 8.95 -3.86
CA CYS A 35 3.93 10.09 -4.73
C CYS A 35 3.18 11.36 -4.32
N ILE A 36 1.88 11.26 -4.06
CA ILE A 36 1.04 12.40 -3.66
C ILE A 36 1.54 12.98 -2.33
N LEU A 37 1.80 12.11 -1.34
CA LEU A 37 2.29 12.55 -0.03
C LEU A 37 3.66 13.22 -0.11
N MET A 38 4.58 12.67 -0.91
CA MET A 38 5.89 13.30 -1.15
C MET A 38 5.77 14.63 -1.89
N GLY A 39 4.83 14.74 -2.83
CA GLY A 39 4.52 15.99 -3.52
C GLY A 39 3.97 17.07 -2.58
N VAL A 40 3.01 16.73 -1.72
CA VAL A 40 2.47 17.65 -0.70
C VAL A 40 3.57 18.09 0.26
N ARG A 41 4.43 17.17 0.68
CA ARG A 41 5.58 17.49 1.53
C ARG A 41 6.56 18.44 0.85
N LEU A 42 6.90 18.18 -0.41
CA LEU A 42 7.78 19.05 -1.17
C LEU A 42 7.19 20.46 -1.29
N LEU A 43 5.90 20.57 -1.60
CA LEU A 43 5.19 21.84 -1.66
C LEU A 43 5.23 22.59 -0.32
N ALA A 44 4.98 21.89 0.79
CA ALA A 44 5.08 22.48 2.12
C ALA A 44 6.50 23.02 2.37
N CYS A 45 7.54 22.23 2.10
CA CYS A 45 8.94 22.67 2.26
C CYS A 45 9.27 23.90 1.41
N LEU A 46 8.78 23.99 0.18
CA LEU A 46 9.03 25.13 -0.71
C LEU A 46 8.32 26.40 -0.20
N LEU A 47 7.08 26.28 0.29
CA LEU A 47 6.34 27.40 0.88
C LEU A 47 7.06 28.00 2.11
N PHE A 48 7.65 27.15 2.95
CA PHE A 48 8.44 27.59 4.11
C PHE A 48 9.81 28.19 3.73
N LEU A 49 10.34 27.90 2.52
CA LEU A 49 11.63 28.40 2.04
C LEU A 49 11.55 29.84 1.53
N GLU A 50 10.45 30.20 0.86
CA GLU A 50 10.27 31.52 0.24
C GLU A 50 9.78 32.60 1.20
N THR A 51 9.12 32.22 2.30
CA THR A 51 8.52 33.18 3.23
C THR A 51 9.42 33.42 4.46
N PRO A 52 10.20 34.52 4.50
CA PRO A 52 10.89 34.90 5.72
C PRO A 52 9.84 35.28 6.78
N PRO A 53 9.84 34.66 7.97
CA PRO A 53 8.85 34.95 8.98
C PRO A 53 9.04 36.37 9.54
N PHE A 54 7.96 37.13 9.61
CA PHE A 54 7.91 38.37 10.39
C PHE A 54 7.77 38.01 11.88
N GLY A 55 8.86 38.09 12.65
CA GLY A 55 8.82 37.97 14.12
C GLY A 55 10.03 37.29 14.75
N THR A 56 10.14 37.39 16.08
CA THR A 56 11.20 36.78 16.88
C THR A 56 11.29 35.27 16.64
N LEU A 57 12.49 34.84 16.28
CA LEU A 57 12.93 33.58 15.69
C LEU A 57 12.33 32.25 16.24
N LEU A 58 11.84 32.21 17.49
CA LEU A 58 11.64 30.94 18.20
C LEU A 58 10.34 30.20 17.83
N TRP A 59 9.21 30.89 17.70
CA TRP A 59 7.91 30.21 17.58
C TRP A 59 7.64 29.65 16.18
N TYR A 60 8.04 30.40 15.15
CA TYR A 60 7.90 29.97 13.76
C TYR A 60 8.71 28.71 13.47
N HIS A 61 9.97 28.66 13.93
CA HIS A 61 10.83 27.49 13.73
C HIS A 61 10.26 26.23 14.38
N LEU A 62 9.56 26.38 15.50
CA LEU A 62 8.90 25.28 16.19
C LEU A 62 7.69 24.75 15.40
N VAL A 63 6.91 25.66 14.79
CA VAL A 63 5.78 25.30 13.92
C VAL A 63 6.27 24.65 12.62
N GLU A 64 7.33 25.20 12.02
CA GLU A 64 8.00 24.65 10.84
C GLU A 64 8.51 23.23 11.13
N LEU A 65 9.26 23.04 12.22
CA LEU A 65 9.77 21.73 12.63
C LEU A 65 8.65 20.74 12.96
N ALA A 66 7.58 21.18 13.62
CA ALA A 66 6.43 20.32 13.93
C ALA A 66 5.69 19.87 12.65
N THR A 67 5.53 20.76 11.67
CA THR A 67 4.87 20.46 10.39
C THR A 67 5.72 19.51 9.54
N LEU A 68 7.05 19.74 9.49
CA LEU A 68 8.00 18.86 8.81
C LEU A 68 8.11 17.49 9.51
N GLY A 69 8.04 17.45 10.84
CA GLY A 69 8.02 16.21 11.61
C GLY A 69 6.74 15.39 11.36
N ALA A 70 5.58 16.04 11.34
CA ALA A 70 4.30 15.39 11.10
C ALA A 70 4.18 14.80 9.69
N THR A 71 4.65 15.52 8.67
CA THR A 71 4.71 15.01 7.30
C THR A 71 5.70 13.84 7.17
N TYR A 72 6.80 13.86 7.93
CA TYR A 72 7.74 12.73 8.00
C TYR A 72 7.13 11.47 8.62
N ASP A 73 6.39 11.60 9.71
CA ASP A 73 5.73 10.45 10.32
C ASP A 73 4.66 9.84 9.40
N THR A 74 3.87 10.70 8.74
CA THR A 74 2.87 10.27 7.76
C THR A 74 3.52 9.51 6.59
N ALA A 75 4.67 9.98 6.09
CA ALA A 75 5.44 9.30 5.05
C ALA A 75 5.94 7.92 5.48
N ASN A 76 6.38 7.78 6.73
CA ASN A 76 6.75 6.48 7.30
C ASN A 76 5.54 5.53 7.42
N GLY A 77 4.34 6.08 7.62
CA GLY A 77 3.08 5.34 7.59
C GLY A 77 2.82 4.66 6.25
N VAL A 78 3.14 5.32 5.12
CA VAL A 78 2.99 4.77 3.76
C VAL A 78 4.13 3.83 3.38
N TYR A 79 5.35 4.08 3.87
CA TYR A 79 6.51 3.24 3.57
C TYR A 79 6.35 1.80 4.09
N ARG A 80 5.74 1.62 5.27
CA ARG A 80 5.54 0.31 5.89
C ARG A 80 4.72 -0.67 5.02
N PRO A 81 3.51 -0.33 4.55
CA PRO A 81 2.68 -1.23 3.73
C PRO A 81 3.31 -1.58 2.39
N VAL A 82 3.89 -0.59 1.69
CA VAL A 82 4.62 -0.82 0.42
C VAL A 82 5.69 -1.88 0.61
N MET A 83 6.48 -1.75 1.68
CA MET A 83 7.57 -2.67 1.94
C MET A 83 7.02 -4.05 2.35
N THR A 84 5.95 -4.15 3.14
CA THR A 84 5.38 -5.45 3.57
C THR A 84 4.92 -6.33 2.41
N ASN A 85 4.47 -5.75 1.29
CA ASN A 85 4.02 -6.53 0.14
C ASN A 85 5.16 -7.19 -0.65
N VAL A 86 6.39 -6.68 -0.54
CA VAL A 86 7.55 -7.16 -1.32
C VAL A 86 8.25 -8.34 -0.64
N ILE A 87 8.09 -8.53 0.67
CA ILE A 87 8.95 -9.43 1.48
C ILE A 87 8.11 -10.40 2.30
N LYS A 88 8.56 -11.66 2.42
CA LYS A 88 7.87 -12.70 3.19
C LYS A 88 7.69 -12.30 4.66
N HIS A 89 6.50 -12.62 5.20
CA HIS A 89 6.06 -12.22 6.54
C HIS A 89 7.05 -12.55 7.68
N ARG A 90 7.80 -13.66 7.53
CA ARG A 90 8.79 -14.13 8.52
C ARG A 90 9.95 -13.14 8.77
N TYR A 91 10.24 -12.24 7.83
CA TYR A 91 11.43 -11.37 7.90
C TYR A 91 11.11 -9.88 8.10
N HIS A 92 9.87 -9.50 8.39
CA HIS A 92 9.49 -8.08 8.51
C HIS A 92 10.22 -7.35 9.63
N ALA A 93 10.34 -7.95 10.82
CA ALA A 93 11.00 -7.32 11.98
C ALA A 93 12.49 -7.08 11.71
N THR A 94 13.21 -8.11 11.24
CA THR A 94 14.64 -8.03 10.90
C THR A 94 14.90 -7.01 9.80
N ARG A 95 14.06 -6.97 8.76
CA ARG A 95 14.17 -5.96 7.71
C ARG A 95 13.98 -4.56 8.25
N THR A 96 12.91 -4.30 8.99
CA THR A 96 12.66 -2.97 9.53
C THR A 96 13.80 -2.51 10.43
N GLY A 97 14.38 -3.44 11.21
CA GLY A 97 15.62 -3.18 11.97
C GLY A 97 16.78 -2.77 11.07
N ILE A 98 17.12 -3.57 10.06
CA ILE A 98 18.23 -3.30 9.13
C ILE A 98 18.02 -1.99 8.36
N THR A 99 16.83 -1.77 7.79
CA THR A 99 16.51 -0.54 7.05
C THR A 99 16.65 0.68 7.95
N LYS A 100 16.18 0.61 9.21
CA LYS A 100 16.35 1.73 10.14
C LYS A 100 17.81 1.97 10.51
N CYS A 101 18.57 0.92 10.84
CA CYS A 101 20.00 1.05 11.11
C CYS A 101 20.78 1.62 9.92
N LEU A 102 20.52 1.12 8.71
CA LEU A 102 21.20 1.55 7.50
C LEU A 102 20.81 2.98 7.13
N SER A 103 19.52 3.33 7.20
CA SER A 103 19.05 4.70 6.96
C SER A 103 19.62 5.70 7.96
N GLY A 104 19.76 5.31 9.23
CA GLY A 104 20.35 6.15 10.27
C GLY A 104 21.85 6.34 10.08
N TYR A 105 22.60 5.25 9.82
CA TYR A 105 24.05 5.30 9.66
C TYR A 105 24.47 6.00 8.36
N VAL A 106 23.91 5.57 7.22
CA VAL A 106 24.20 6.19 5.92
C VAL A 106 23.71 7.64 5.92
N GLY A 107 22.53 7.88 6.49
CA GLY A 107 22.00 9.22 6.67
C GLY A 107 22.94 10.11 7.49
N ALA A 108 23.40 9.65 8.66
CA ALA A 108 24.26 10.45 9.53
C ALA A 108 25.58 10.85 8.84
N ILE A 109 26.21 9.93 8.11
CA ILE A 109 27.48 10.21 7.44
C ILE A 109 27.26 11.16 6.26
N THR A 110 26.32 10.84 5.37
CA THR A 110 26.11 11.61 4.14
C THR A 110 25.49 12.98 4.44
N TYR A 111 24.42 13.02 5.24
CA TYR A 111 23.76 14.27 5.59
C TYR A 111 24.57 15.09 6.59
N GLY A 112 25.36 14.47 7.48
CA GLY A 112 26.23 15.21 8.40
C GLY A 112 27.31 16.00 7.67
N SER A 113 27.96 15.38 6.67
CA SER A 113 28.94 16.07 5.83
C SER A 113 28.29 17.20 5.00
N MET A 114 27.14 16.93 4.38
CA MET A 114 26.38 17.95 3.66
C MET A 114 25.95 19.11 4.57
N PHE A 115 25.52 18.83 5.80
CA PHE A 115 25.10 19.83 6.77
C PHE A 115 26.23 20.83 7.07
N ILE A 116 27.44 20.33 7.34
CA ILE A 116 28.60 21.18 7.64
C ILE A 116 28.94 22.07 6.45
N ASN A 117 28.87 21.53 5.22
CA ASN A 117 29.13 22.31 4.01
C ASN A 117 28.07 23.38 3.77
N LEU A 118 26.79 23.07 4.02
CA LEU A 118 25.70 24.04 3.92
C LEU A 118 25.82 25.14 4.98
N LEU A 119 26.18 24.80 6.22
CA LEU A 119 26.42 25.79 7.27
C LEU A 119 27.49 26.81 6.86
N LYS A 120 28.62 26.32 6.31
CA LYS A 120 29.68 27.18 5.78
C LYS A 120 29.17 28.04 4.62
N ALA A 121 28.39 27.48 3.70
CA ALA A 121 27.84 28.20 2.57
C ALA A 121 26.85 29.31 2.97
N PHE A 122 26.11 29.12 4.06
CA PHE A 122 25.17 30.12 4.59
C PHE A 122 25.78 31.10 5.59
N GLY A 123 27.11 31.09 5.76
CA GLY A 123 27.82 32.07 6.59
C GLY A 123 27.79 31.78 8.09
N HIS A 124 27.66 30.51 8.49
CA HIS A 124 27.76 30.13 9.89
C HIS A 124 29.14 30.51 10.47
N ILE A 125 29.13 31.26 11.57
CA ILE A 125 30.32 31.71 12.28
C ILE A 125 30.56 30.74 13.44
N SER A 126 31.68 30.01 13.37
CA SER A 126 32.10 29.11 14.46
C SER A 126 32.59 29.91 15.66
N TYR A 127 32.03 29.63 16.84
CA TYR A 127 32.41 30.27 18.10
C TYR A 127 32.76 29.21 19.14
N ASN A 128 33.92 29.37 19.79
CA ASN A 128 34.49 28.39 20.74
C ASN A 128 34.37 28.82 22.21
N GLY A 129 33.62 29.88 22.51
CA GLY A 129 33.40 30.36 23.88
C GLY A 129 32.02 29.98 24.45
N PRO A 130 31.68 30.46 25.66
CA PRO A 130 30.35 30.28 26.26
C PRO A 130 29.24 30.87 25.39
N LEU A 131 28.09 30.18 25.30
CA LEU A 131 26.97 30.65 24.46
C LEU A 131 26.41 32.01 24.90
N ASP A 132 26.56 32.35 26.18
CA ASP A 132 26.03 33.57 26.79
C ASP A 132 26.84 34.81 26.41
N THR A 133 28.11 34.64 26.00
CA THR A 133 28.99 35.74 25.59
C THR A 133 28.91 36.04 24.09
N VAL A 134 28.10 35.29 23.34
CA VAL A 134 27.94 35.53 21.90
C VAL A 134 27.00 36.70 21.65
N GLU A 135 27.45 37.63 20.81
CA GLU A 135 26.66 38.78 20.37
C GLU A 135 25.34 38.35 19.74
N ALA A 136 24.26 39.09 20.02
CA ALA A 136 22.91 38.75 19.54
C ALA A 136 22.85 38.66 18.00
N ALA A 137 23.56 39.54 17.29
CA ALA A 137 23.65 39.51 15.83
C ALA A 137 24.26 38.19 15.30
N VAL A 138 25.30 37.67 15.96
CA VAL A 138 25.92 36.38 15.59
C VAL A 138 24.98 35.21 15.87
N LYS A 139 24.19 35.27 16.94
CA LYS A 139 23.17 34.25 17.24
C LYS A 139 22.10 34.19 16.15
N GLU A 140 21.62 35.33 15.68
CA GLU A 140 20.60 35.40 14.62
C GLU A 140 21.13 34.86 13.29
N VAL A 141 22.33 35.26 12.88
CA VAL A 141 22.98 34.75 11.65
C VAL A 141 23.18 33.24 11.73
N ASN A 142 23.68 32.73 12.85
CA ASN A 142 23.92 31.30 13.02
C ASN A 142 22.62 30.49 13.04
N ALA A 143 21.58 31.00 13.69
CA ALA A 143 20.28 30.34 13.71
C ALA A 143 19.64 30.30 12.33
N GLU A 144 19.74 31.38 11.54
CA GLU A 144 19.24 31.39 10.16
C GLU A 144 20.05 30.45 9.25
N ALA A 145 21.37 30.39 9.40
CA ALA A 145 22.22 29.45 8.68
C ALA A 145 21.88 27.98 9.01
N ILE A 146 21.63 27.67 10.29
CA ILE A 146 21.19 26.34 10.74
C ILE A 146 19.81 26.00 10.15
N ARG A 147 18.86 26.94 10.19
CA ARG A 147 17.52 26.75 9.63
C ARG A 147 17.57 26.44 8.14
N LYS A 148 18.26 27.28 7.35
CA LYS A 148 18.45 27.06 5.91
C LYS A 148 19.11 25.72 5.65
N SER A 149 20.19 25.39 6.35
CA SER A 149 20.89 24.12 6.20
C SER A 149 19.97 22.92 6.44
N MET A 150 19.19 22.94 7.54
CA MET A 150 18.23 21.87 7.85
C MET A 150 17.14 21.76 6.79
N MET A 151 16.60 22.88 6.31
CA MET A 151 15.56 22.84 5.28
C MET A 151 16.06 22.28 3.96
N TYR A 152 17.26 22.66 3.50
CA TYR A 152 17.86 22.11 2.29
C TYR A 152 18.13 20.60 2.39
N LEU A 153 18.50 20.09 3.57
CA LEU A 153 18.62 18.65 3.80
C LEU A 153 17.26 17.93 3.68
N ILE A 154 16.20 18.53 4.23
CA ILE A 154 14.85 17.95 4.16
C ILE A 154 14.33 17.97 2.72
N VAL A 155 14.54 19.06 1.99
CA VAL A 155 14.14 19.18 0.57
C VAL A 155 14.89 18.17 -0.29
N SER A 156 16.22 18.08 -0.17
CA SER A 156 17.02 17.13 -0.95
C SER A 156 16.65 15.67 -0.65
N SER A 157 16.40 15.33 0.62
CA SER A 157 15.91 14.00 1.01
C SER A 157 14.51 13.70 0.45
N THR A 158 13.63 14.71 0.41
CA THR A 158 12.27 14.58 -0.15
C THR A 158 12.32 14.39 -1.66
N LEU A 159 13.20 15.11 -2.37
CA LEU A 159 13.42 14.94 -3.81
C LEU A 159 13.94 13.53 -4.14
N LEU A 160 14.93 13.05 -3.38
CA LEU A 160 15.43 11.68 -3.56
C LEU A 160 14.32 10.65 -3.34
N SER A 161 13.51 10.84 -2.29
CA SER A 161 12.35 9.98 -2.01
C SER A 161 11.33 10.02 -3.15
N LEU A 162 11.04 11.20 -3.69
CA LEU A 162 10.13 11.38 -4.82
C LEU A 162 10.63 10.63 -6.06
N VAL A 163 11.92 10.75 -6.39
CA VAL A 163 12.55 10.01 -7.50
C VAL A 163 12.43 8.49 -7.29
N CYS A 164 12.67 8.00 -6.08
CA CYS A 164 12.50 6.57 -5.77
C CYS A 164 11.05 6.10 -5.93
N TYR A 165 10.07 6.90 -5.46
CA TYR A 165 8.65 6.60 -5.64
C TYR A 165 8.24 6.63 -7.10
N PHE A 166 8.73 7.58 -7.90
CA PHE A 166 8.51 7.60 -9.35
C PHE A 166 9.09 6.37 -10.03
N ALA A 167 10.30 5.94 -9.69
CA ALA A 167 10.90 4.72 -10.24
C ALA A 167 10.07 3.47 -9.89
N LEU A 168 9.58 3.38 -8.64
CA LEU A 168 8.66 2.34 -8.20
C LEU A 168 7.33 2.37 -8.98
N PHE A 169 6.78 3.56 -9.22
CA PHE A 169 5.55 3.75 -9.97
C PHE A 169 5.70 3.33 -11.45
N SER A 170 6.78 3.74 -12.11
CA SER A 170 7.08 3.33 -13.49
C SER A 170 7.21 1.82 -13.61
N HIS A 171 7.97 1.19 -12.71
CA HIS A 171 8.15 -0.27 -12.73
C HIS A 171 6.88 -1.04 -12.34
N ALA A 172 6.02 -0.48 -11.46
CA ALA A 172 4.72 -1.07 -11.17
C ALA A 172 3.81 -1.02 -12.40
N THR A 173 3.81 0.09 -13.15
CA THR A 173 3.02 0.28 -14.37
C THR A 173 3.35 -0.76 -15.44
N ASP A 174 4.64 -1.11 -15.59
CA ASP A 174 5.08 -2.14 -16.54
C ASP A 174 4.65 -3.57 -16.16
N ARG A 175 4.43 -3.87 -14.86
CA ARG A 175 4.08 -5.23 -14.42
C ARG A 175 2.59 -5.56 -14.52
N VAL A 176 1.71 -4.57 -14.39
CA VAL A 176 0.26 -4.77 -14.39
C VAL A 176 -0.28 -5.47 -15.66
N PRO A 177 0.14 -5.15 -16.90
CA PRO A 177 -0.37 -5.87 -18.06
C PRO A 177 -0.04 -7.37 -17.99
N SER A 178 1.14 -7.72 -17.48
CA SER A 178 1.59 -9.12 -17.39
C SER A 178 0.87 -9.94 -16.32
N GLU A 179 0.44 -9.33 -15.21
CA GLU A 179 -0.23 -10.04 -14.12
C GLU A 179 -1.73 -10.21 -14.40
N GLN A 180 -2.39 -9.18 -14.97
CA GLN A 180 -3.77 -9.29 -15.42
C GLN A 180 -3.94 -10.35 -16.51
N GLU A 181 -2.96 -10.49 -17.40
CA GLU A 181 -2.96 -11.54 -18.42
C GLU A 181 -2.80 -12.94 -17.81
N ARG A 182 -1.94 -13.11 -16.79
CA ARG A 182 -1.78 -14.37 -16.04
C ARG A 182 -3.05 -14.74 -15.25
N LEU A 183 -3.73 -13.76 -14.66
CA LEU A 183 -4.99 -13.99 -13.94
C LEU A 183 -6.11 -14.39 -14.90
N LYS A 184 -6.24 -13.69 -16.04
CA LYS A 184 -7.18 -14.08 -17.11
C LYS A 184 -6.90 -15.49 -17.63
N LYS A 185 -5.63 -15.89 -17.73
CA LYS A 185 -5.23 -17.25 -18.13
C LYS A 185 -5.66 -18.30 -17.08
N ARG A 186 -5.41 -18.03 -15.79
CA ARG A 186 -5.85 -18.91 -14.67
C ARG A 186 -7.37 -19.03 -14.57
N GLU A 187 -8.12 -17.96 -14.82
CA GLU A 187 -9.59 -18.03 -14.84
C GLU A 187 -10.11 -18.85 -16.03
N LYS A 188 -9.48 -18.73 -17.21
CA LYS A 188 -9.80 -19.57 -18.37
C LYS A 188 -9.50 -21.04 -18.10
N GLU A 189 -8.37 -21.35 -17.45
CA GLU A 189 -8.00 -22.72 -17.06
C GLU A 189 -9.01 -23.30 -16.06
N LYS A 190 -9.38 -22.55 -15.00
CA LYS A 190 -10.41 -22.98 -14.03
C LYS A 190 -11.77 -23.23 -14.69
N LYS A 191 -12.23 -22.33 -15.58
CA LYS A 191 -13.50 -22.52 -16.32
C LYS A 191 -13.44 -23.75 -17.22
N THR A 192 -12.29 -24.02 -17.84
CA THR A 192 -12.10 -25.20 -18.69
C THR A 192 -12.11 -26.49 -17.87
N GLU A 193 -11.44 -26.53 -16.72
CA GLU A 193 -11.46 -27.68 -15.81
C GLU A 193 -12.87 -27.94 -15.24
N GLN A 194 -13.58 -26.88 -14.87
CA GLN A 194 -14.95 -26.99 -14.34
C GLN A 194 -15.93 -27.48 -15.42
N ASN A 195 -15.81 -27.01 -16.67
CA ASN A 195 -16.59 -27.54 -17.79
C ASN A 195 -16.28 -29.02 -18.08
N LYS A 196 -15.01 -29.44 -18.05
CA LYS A 196 -14.63 -30.86 -18.21
C LYS A 196 -15.24 -31.75 -17.13
N MET A 197 -15.20 -31.31 -15.86
CA MET A 197 -15.83 -32.04 -14.75
C MET A 197 -17.35 -32.13 -14.87
N THR A 198 -18.00 -31.07 -15.36
CA THR A 198 -19.47 -31.04 -15.55
C THR A 198 -19.89 -31.95 -16.70
N ASN A 199 -19.17 -31.92 -17.81
CA ASN A 199 -19.46 -32.75 -18.98
C ASN A 199 -19.21 -34.25 -18.71
N SER A 200 -18.16 -34.59 -17.95
CA SER A 200 -17.89 -35.98 -17.53
C SER A 200 -18.97 -36.55 -16.59
N LYS A 201 -19.54 -35.71 -15.70
CA LYS A 201 -20.67 -36.10 -14.84
C LYS A 201 -21.95 -36.34 -15.64
N ASN A 202 -22.22 -35.55 -16.68
CA ASN A 202 -23.36 -35.76 -17.57
C ASN A 202 -23.21 -37.01 -18.44
N MET A 203 -21.99 -37.33 -18.89
CA MET A 203 -21.74 -38.53 -19.70
C MET A 203 -21.83 -39.84 -18.90
N LYS A 204 -21.53 -39.82 -17.59
CA LYS A 204 -21.75 -40.97 -16.70
C LYS A 204 -23.23 -41.17 -16.31
N ARG A 205 -24.10 -40.21 -16.65
CA ARG A 205 -25.57 -40.29 -16.47
C ARG A 205 -26.31 -40.77 -17.72
N CYS A 206 -25.77 -41.69 -18.53
CA CYS A 206 -26.60 -42.62 -19.33
C CYS A 206 -25.73 -43.76 -19.89
N PRO A 207 -25.97 -45.03 -19.49
CA PRO A 207 -27.06 -45.81 -20.09
C PRO A 207 -27.72 -46.78 -19.07
N LYS A 208 -28.26 -46.27 -17.97
CA LYS A 208 -29.11 -47.08 -17.07
C LYS A 208 -30.61 -46.87 -17.31
N GLU A 209 -31.00 -45.76 -17.92
CA GLU A 209 -32.41 -45.47 -18.24
C GLU A 209 -32.90 -46.11 -19.55
N GLN A 210 -32.00 -46.44 -20.48
CA GLN A 210 -32.36 -47.23 -21.68
C GLN A 210 -32.53 -48.73 -21.40
N ARG A 211 -31.99 -49.26 -20.29
CA ARG A 211 -32.16 -50.69 -19.92
C ARG A 211 -33.52 -50.99 -19.28
N LEU A 212 -34.18 -50.03 -18.64
CA LEU A 212 -35.52 -50.24 -18.07
C LEU A 212 -36.67 -50.21 -19.10
N ARG A 213 -36.47 -49.60 -20.28
CA ARG A 213 -37.49 -49.57 -21.34
C ARG A 213 -37.54 -50.86 -22.18
N LEU A 214 -36.49 -51.67 -22.18
CA LEU A 214 -36.44 -52.95 -22.91
C LEU A 214 -36.98 -54.14 -22.09
N THR A 215 -36.98 -54.05 -20.76
CA THR A 215 -37.60 -55.08 -19.89
C THR A 215 -39.10 -54.93 -19.76
N ASN A 216 -39.66 -53.73 -19.95
CA ASN A 216 -41.12 -53.52 -19.86
C ASN A 216 -41.90 -53.98 -21.11
N ARG A 217 -41.23 -54.16 -22.26
CA ARG A 217 -41.88 -54.68 -23.48
C ARG A 217 -41.99 -56.22 -23.54
N ARG A 218 -41.31 -56.95 -22.65
CA ARG A 218 -41.39 -58.43 -22.58
C ARG A 218 -42.45 -58.96 -21.62
N SER A 219 -43.02 -58.10 -20.77
CA SER A 219 -44.02 -58.50 -19.77
C SER A 219 -45.46 -58.45 -20.28
N HIS A 220 -45.70 -57.89 -21.47
CA HIS A 220 -47.05 -57.74 -22.04
C HIS A 220 -47.45 -58.85 -23.04
N SER A 221 -46.62 -59.86 -23.27
CA SER A 221 -46.91 -60.96 -24.22
C SER A 221 -47.07 -62.35 -23.59
N VAL A 222 -47.17 -62.46 -22.25
CA VAL A 222 -47.32 -63.77 -21.55
C VAL A 222 -48.57 -63.85 -20.65
N LEU A 223 -49.47 -62.86 -20.71
CA LEU A 223 -50.73 -62.87 -19.94
C LEU A 223 -51.94 -62.85 -20.88
N SER A 224 -52.14 -63.93 -21.63
CA SER A 224 -53.42 -64.20 -22.30
C SER A 224 -53.59 -65.71 -22.58
N LEU A 225 -53.58 -66.56 -21.56
CA LEU A 225 -54.05 -67.95 -21.67
C LEU A 225 -54.15 -68.60 -20.28
N GLN A 226 -55.36 -68.58 -19.72
CA GLN A 226 -55.96 -69.43 -18.66
C GLN A 226 -56.99 -68.55 -17.94
N GLY A 227 -58.30 -68.70 -18.14
CA GLY A 227 -59.10 -69.93 -18.08
C GLY A 227 -60.00 -69.79 -16.84
N HIS A 228 -61.16 -69.15 -16.97
CA HIS A 228 -62.48 -69.79 -17.09
C HIS A 228 -62.77 -70.91 -16.06
N SER A 229 -63.80 -70.62 -15.24
CA SER A 229 -64.80 -71.55 -14.68
C SER A 229 -64.53 -72.27 -13.34
N ASN A 230 -65.00 -71.64 -12.25
CA ASN A 230 -66.24 -71.95 -11.50
C ASN A 230 -66.49 -73.32 -10.79
N ILE A 231 -66.81 -73.16 -9.47
CA ILE A 231 -67.87 -73.78 -8.62
C ILE A 231 -67.66 -75.23 -8.10
N ILE A 232 -67.75 -75.43 -6.77
CA ILE A 232 -68.77 -76.20 -6.00
C ILE A 232 -68.27 -76.68 -4.60
N ALA A 233 -69.14 -76.48 -3.59
CA ALA A 233 -69.37 -77.22 -2.32
C ALA A 233 -68.30 -77.16 -1.21
N THR A 234 -68.52 -76.54 -0.03
CA THR A 234 -69.44 -76.79 1.13
C THR A 234 -68.94 -77.77 2.21
N ARG A 235 -68.90 -77.20 3.44
CA ARG A 235 -69.31 -77.73 4.77
C ARG A 235 -68.51 -78.84 5.48
N GLN A 236 -68.05 -78.50 6.69
CA GLN A 236 -68.29 -79.10 8.04
C GLN A 236 -67.08 -78.71 8.91
N CYS A 237 -67.14 -78.21 10.16
CA CYS A 237 -68.18 -77.82 11.12
C CYS A 237 -67.64 -76.59 11.88
#